data_AF-A0A174ULR8-F1
#
_entry.id   AF-A0A174ULR8-F1
#
_cell.length_a   1.000
_cell.length_b   1.000
_cell.length_c   1.000
_cell.angle_alpha   90.00
_cell.angle_beta   90.00
_cell.angle_gamma   90.00
#
_symmetry.space_group_name_H-M   'P 1'
#
loop_
_entity.id
_entity.type
_entity.pdbx_description
1 polymer ?
#
loop_
_entity_poly.entity_id
_entity_poly.type
_entity_poly.pdbx_seq_one_letter_code
_entity_poly.pdbx_strand_id
1 'polypeptide(L)' 'MGKYVMLNEYSCQIPANRIGFEGNGGPFSLMQLKVIQEVITLIIFTVFTTIFFKGETLHWNHLAAFVCLIAAVYFVFMK' A
#
# COMPACT_ATOMS: atom_id res chain seq x y z
N MET A 1 -19.91 -5.12 -9.36
CA MET A 1 -18.83 -5.75 -8.55
C MET A 1 -18.04 -4.74 -7.71
N GLY A 2 -17.79 -3.50 -8.16
CA GLY A 2 -16.92 -2.55 -7.42
C GLY A 2 -17.47 -1.89 -6.14
N LYS A 3 -18.80 -1.84 -5.92
CA LYS A 3 -19.37 -1.18 -4.72
C LYS A 3 -19.11 -1.91 -3.40
N TYR A 4 -19.06 -3.24 -3.42
CA TYR A 4 -18.86 -4.05 -2.21
C TYR A 4 -17.41 -4.04 -1.73
N VAL A 5 -16.46 -3.94 -2.66
CA VAL A 5 -15.03 -3.84 -2.36
C VAL A 5 -14.74 -2.54 -1.61
N MET A 6 -15.26 -1.40 -2.07
CA MET A 6 -15.13 -0.11 -1.38
C MET A 6 -15.66 -0.15 0.06
N LEU A 7 -16.81 -0.78 0.32
CA LEU A 7 -17.37 -0.85 1.67
C LEU A 7 -16.47 -1.66 2.62
N ASN A 8 -15.92 -2.79 2.15
CA ASN A 8 -15.09 -3.66 2.98
C ASN A 8 -13.70 -3.04 3.27
N GLU A 9 -13.10 -2.39 2.27
CA GLU A 9 -11.82 -1.69 2.43
C GLU A 9 -11.95 -0.47 3.35
N TYR A 10 -13.01 0.33 3.20
CA TYR A 10 -13.25 1.48 4.07
C TYR A 10 -13.53 1.04 5.52
N SER A 11 -14.23 -0.09 5.70
CA SER A 11 -14.53 -0.65 7.02
C SER A 11 -13.28 -1.05 7.80
N CYS A 12 -12.19 -1.45 7.13
CA CYS A 12 -10.89 -1.71 7.76
C CYS A 12 -10.00 -0.46 7.86
N GLN A 13 -10.06 0.46 6.90
CA GLN A 13 -9.27 1.71 6.93
C GLN A 13 -9.67 2.63 8.08
N ILE A 14 -10.96 2.77 8.37
CA ILE A 14 -11.46 3.65 9.44
C ILE A 14 -10.88 3.25 10.82
N PRO A 15 -10.95 1.99 11.29
CA PRO A 15 -10.35 1.58 12.56
C PRO A 15 -8.82 1.59 12.51
N ALA A 16 -8.19 1.20 11.40
CA ALA A 16 -6.74 1.22 11.27
C ALA A 16 -6.15 2.63 11.39
N ASN A 17 -6.72 3.61 10.67
CA ASN A 17 -6.33 5.00 10.82
C ASN A 17 -6.65 5.54 12.22
N ARG A 18 -7.76 5.12 12.83
CA ARG A 18 -8.12 5.56 14.19
C ARG A 18 -7.15 5.06 15.27
N ILE A 19 -6.63 3.84 15.15
CA ILE A 19 -5.71 3.24 16.13
C ILE A 19 -4.28 3.75 15.92
N GLY A 20 -3.86 3.92 14.66
CA GLY A 20 -2.51 4.35 14.32
C GLY A 20 -2.28 5.86 14.38
N PHE A 21 -3.35 6.67 14.43
CA PHE A 21 -3.25 8.13 14.39
C PHE A 21 -2.72 8.72 15.70
N GLU A 22 -1.76 9.63 15.56
CA GLU A 22 -1.10 10.35 16.65
C GLU A 22 -2.08 11.05 17.61
N GLY A 23 -3.15 11.66 17.09
CA GLY A 23 -4.18 12.31 17.91
C GLY A 23 -5.03 11.35 18.76
N ASN A 24 -4.94 10.04 18.52
CA ASN A 24 -5.66 8.99 19.22
C ASN A 24 -4.75 8.05 20.03
N GLY A 25 -3.46 8.40 20.19
CA GLY A 25 -2.48 7.61 20.95
C GLY A 25 -1.62 6.64 20.11
N GLY A 26 -1.72 6.70 18.78
CA GLY A 26 -0.83 5.97 17.88
C GLY A 26 0.49 6.72 17.58
N PRO A 27 1.48 6.09 16.92
CA PRO A 27 2.77 6.71 16.63
C PRO A 27 2.85 7.40 15.26
N PHE A 28 1.78 7.40 14.44
CA PHE A 28 1.84 7.82 13.04
C PHE A 28 0.86 8.97 12.70
N SER A 29 1.30 9.88 11.82
CA SER A 29 0.41 10.91 11.27
C SER A 29 -0.52 10.35 10.19
N LEU A 30 -1.61 11.04 9.87
CA LEU A 30 -2.54 10.63 8.79
C LEU A 30 -1.84 10.40 7.46
N MET A 31 -0.83 11.22 7.16
CA MET A 31 -0.03 11.09 5.94
C MET A 31 0.78 9.79 5.93
N GLN A 32 1.43 9.45 7.04
CA GLN A 32 2.21 8.21 7.13
C GLN A 32 1.33 6.97 7.03
N LEU A 33 0.16 6.99 7.69
CA LEU A 33 -0.83 5.90 7.61
C LEU A 33 -1.31 5.67 6.17
N LYS A 34 -1.58 6.76 5.43
CA LYS A 34 -1.97 6.66 4.03
C LYS A 34 -0.84 6.13 3.15
N VAL A 35 0.40 6.54 3.38
CA VAL A 35 1.54 5.99 2.63
C VAL A 35 1.68 4.49 2.90
N ILE A 36 1.57 4.05 4.16
CA ILE A 36 1.64 2.63 4.52
C ILE A 36 0.54 1.85 3.79
N GLN A 37 -0.68 2.38 3.73
CA GLN A 37 -1.78 1.77 3.00
C GLN A 37 -1.49 1.62 1.50
N GLU A 38 -1.05 2.70 0.83
CA GLU A 38 -0.72 2.68 -0.60
C GLU A 38 0.40 1.66 -0.91
N VAL A 39 1.40 1.58 -0.03
CA VAL A 39 2.49 0.61 -0.15
C VAL A 39 1.99 -0.82 -0.02
N ILE A 40 1.13 -1.13 0.97
CA ILE A 40 0.56 -2.48 1.14
C ILE A 40 -0.30 -2.87 -0.06
N THR A 41 -1.16 -1.97 -0.54
CA THR A 41 -2.01 -2.21 -1.72
C THR A 41 -1.16 -2.49 -2.96
N LEU A 42 -0.10 -1.70 -3.19
CA LEU A 42 0.81 -1.91 -4.32
C LEU A 42 1.59 -3.23 -4.20
N ILE A 43 2.07 -3.60 -3.02
CA ILE A 43 2.76 -4.89 -2.80
C ILE A 43 1.82 -6.05 -3.10
N ILE A 44 0.60 -6.06 -2.53
CA ILE A 44 -0.37 -7.13 -2.78
C ILE A 44 -0.72 -7.19 -4.26
N PHE A 45 -0.94 -6.04 -4.90
CA PHE A 45 -1.21 -5.96 -6.33
C PHE A 45 -0.06 -6.54 -7.16
N THR A 46 1.19 -6.13 -6.92
CA THR A 46 2.37 -6.63 -7.64
C THR A 46 2.60 -8.12 -7.42
N VAL A 47 2.43 -8.62 -6.19
CA VAL A 47 2.55 -10.06 -5.89
C VAL A 47 1.45 -10.85 -6.60
N PHE A 48 0.20 -10.36 -6.52
CA PHE A 48 -0.94 -10.99 -7.18
C PHE A 48 -0.73 -11.03 -8.70
N THR A 49 -0.37 -9.91 -9.33
CA THR A 49 -0.11 -9.87 -10.78
C THR A 49 1.06 -10.77 -11.16
N THR A 50 2.14 -10.77 -10.39
CA THR A 50 3.31 -11.64 -10.65
C THR A 50 2.99 -13.12 -10.53
N ILE A 51 2.13 -13.53 -9.59
CA ILE A 51 1.77 -14.94 -9.37
C ILE A 51 0.68 -15.40 -10.34
N PHE A 52 -0.37 -14.60 -10.55
CA PHE A 52 -1.51 -14.95 -11.39
C PHE A 52 -1.27 -14.72 -12.89
N PHE A 53 -0.46 -13.72 -13.25
CA PHE A 53 -0.12 -13.40 -14.64
C PHE A 53 1.29 -13.87 -15.02
N LYS A 54 1.71 -15.03 -14.49
CA LYS A 54 3.00 -15.72 -14.79
C LYS A 54 3.27 -16.01 -16.28
N GLY A 55 2.40 -15.62 -17.20
CA GLY A 55 2.50 -15.85 -18.63
C GLY A 55 2.89 -14.64 -19.47
N GLU A 56 2.82 -13.40 -18.94
CA GLU A 56 3.40 -12.24 -19.62
C GLU A 56 4.79 -11.98 -19.06
N THR A 57 5.77 -11.89 -19.96
CA THR A 57 7.16 -11.61 -19.62
C THR A 57 7.23 -10.41 -18.70
N LEU A 58 7.61 -10.62 -17.43
CA LEU A 58 7.93 -9.58 -16.46
C LEU A 58 8.89 -8.59 -17.12
N HIS A 59 8.34 -7.51 -17.67
CA HIS A 59 9.11 -6.52 -18.41
C HIS A 59 10.00 -5.79 -17.42
N TRP A 60 11.17 -5.33 -17.87
CA TRP A 60 12.13 -4.57 -17.06
C TRP A 60 11.48 -3.40 -16.28
N ASN A 61 10.37 -2.87 -16.79
CA ASN A 61 9.56 -1.84 -16.16
C ASN A 61 8.95 -2.25 -14.81
N HIS A 62 8.62 -3.52 -14.58
CA HIS A 62 8.07 -3.98 -13.30
C HIS A 62 9.14 -4.04 -12.20
N LEU A 63 10.36 -4.44 -12.57
CA LEU A 63 11.50 -4.38 -11.66
C LEU A 63 11.80 -2.91 -11.28
N ALA A 64 11.81 -2.02 -12.27
CA ALA A 64 12.01 -0.58 -12.05
C ALA A 64 10.91 0.03 -11.15
N ALA A 65 9.65 -0.35 -11.34
CA ALA A 65 8.55 0.08 -10.48
C ALA A 65 8.70 -0.40 -9.03
N PHE A 66 9.16 -1.65 -8.83
CA PHE A 66 9.41 -2.20 -7.50
C PHE A 66 10.55 -1.48 -6.77
N VAL A 67 11.63 -1.16 -7.48
CA VAL A 67 12.74 -0.37 -6.95
C VAL A 67 12.30 1.05 -6.60
N CYS A 68 11.49 1.69 -7.45
CA CYS A 68 10.90 3.00 -7.16
C CYS A 68 10.02 2.98 -5.90
N LEU A 69 9.28 1.88 -5.65
CA LEU A 69 8.47 1.74 -4.44
C LEU A 69 9.32 1.60 -3.18
N ILE A 70 10.38 0.80 -3.23
CA ILE A 70 11.33 0.69 -2.12
C ILE A 70 11.97 2.06 -1.82
N ALA A 71 12.35 2.80 -2.87
CA ALA A 71 12.87 4.16 -2.73
C ALA A 71 11.82 5.12 -2.12
N ALA A 72 10.56 5.05 -2.52
CA ALA A 72 9.49 5.87 -1.96
C ALA A 72 9.27 5.60 -0.47
N VAL A 73 9.27 4.33 -0.05
CA VAL A 73 9.20 3.95 1.37
C VAL A 73 10.41 4.51 2.12
N TYR A 74 11.61 4.32 1.57
CA TYR A 74 12.83 4.85 2.18
C TYR A 74 12.80 6.37 2.35
N PHE A 75 12.32 7.13 1.36
CA PHE A 75 12.16 8.59 1.46
C PHE A 75 11.11 9.02 2.48
N VAL A 76 10.01 8.28 2.61
CA VAL A 76 8.95 8.60 3.58
C VAL A 76 9.40 8.38 5.03
N PHE A 77 10.28 7.39 5.25
CA PHE A 77 10.83 7.08 6.57
C PHE A 77 12.21 7.72 6.83
N MET A 78 12.89 8.26 5.82
CA MET A 78 14.05 9.13 6.00
C MET A 78 13.60 10.44 6.65
N LYS A 79 14.26 10.79 7.76
CA LYS A 79 14.04 12.02 8.52
C LYS A 79 14.97 13.12 8.09
#